data_AF-A0A7J6X781-F1
#
_entry.id   AF-A0A7J6X781-F1
#
_cell.length_a   1.000
_cell.length_b   1.000
_cell.length_c   1.000
_cell.angle_alpha   90.00
_cell.angle_beta   90.00
_cell.angle_gamma   90.00
#
_symmetry.space_group_name_H-M   'P 1'
#
loop_
_entity.id
_entity.type
_entity.pdbx_description
1 polymer ?
#
loop_
_entity_poly.entity_id
_entity_poly.type
_entity_poly.pdbx_seq_one_letter_code
_entity_poly.pdbx_strand_id
1 'polypeptide(L)'
;RSTIYARVDTALRKIRETSESVQTFASEYLKTPLGEPVLGKKNKSSTELWVEKFYKKSTKLPEPFPHELVERLEKFLDSLEEQLVDLSSLLYDHRIGDAHMNSSEILQSSIFTQQYVDHVLATERGKMKCCQIEYKFPVQTSQAFIYGAILIAGFFVYFVVIFFSSPVR
;
A
#
# COMPACT_ATOMS: atom_id res chain seq x y z
N ARG A 1 21.50 29.43 22.87
CA ARG A 1 20.54 29.79 21.80
C ARG A 1 20.89 29.11 20.48
N SER A 2 22.09 29.32 19.90
CA SER A 2 22.51 28.64 18.64
C SER A 2 22.42 27.11 18.68
N THR A 3 22.83 26.50 19.80
CA THR A 3 22.74 25.05 20.00
C THR A 3 21.30 24.52 20.06
N ILE A 4 20.37 25.32 20.57
CA ILE A 4 18.94 24.96 20.66
C ILE A 4 18.33 24.94 19.27
N TYR A 5 18.56 26.00 18.48
CA TYR A 5 18.10 26.05 17.09
C TYR A 5 18.70 24.95 16.23
N ALA A 6 19.99 24.64 16.39
CA ALA A 6 20.63 23.55 15.65
C ALA A 6 20.00 22.18 15.94
N ARG A 7 19.61 21.91 17.20
CA ARG A 7 18.94 20.66 17.59
C ARG A 7 17.53 20.56 17.00
N VAL A 8 16.78 21.66 17.04
CA VAL A 8 15.44 21.74 16.44
C VAL A 8 15.51 21.53 14.93
N ASP A 9 16.42 22.22 14.25
CA ASP A 9 16.62 22.08 12.81
C ASP A 9 17.00 20.63 12.44
N THR A 10 17.88 20.01 13.23
CA THR A 10 18.24 18.59 13.05
C THR A 10 17.04 17.67 13.24
N ALA A 11 16.20 17.92 14.26
CA ALA A 11 14.99 17.13 14.51
C ALA A 11 13.98 17.27 13.36
N LEU A 12 13.70 18.50 12.91
CA LEU A 12 12.81 18.80 11.78
C LEU A 12 13.28 18.13 10.49
N ARG A 13 14.59 18.16 10.23
CA ARG A 13 15.17 17.49 9.06
C ARG A 13 14.96 15.99 9.11
N LYS A 14 15.19 15.35 10.27
CA LYS A 14 14.95 13.91 10.46
C LYS A 14 13.49 13.53 10.24
N ILE A 15 12.56 14.34 10.74
CA ILE A 15 11.12 14.11 10.55
C ILE A 15 10.77 14.16 9.06
N ARG A 16 11.30 15.16 8.33
CA ARG A 16 11.08 15.27 6.89
C ARG A 16 11.62 14.06 6.13
N GLU A 17 12.83 13.60 6.47
CA GLU A 17 13.43 12.39 5.91
C GLU A 17 12.58 11.14 6.18
N THR A 18 12.03 10.99 7.39
CA THR A 18 11.13 9.86 7.72
C THR A 18 9.80 9.92 6.97
N SER A 19 9.23 11.11 6.79
CA SER A 19 8.00 11.26 6.01
C SER A 19 8.22 10.91 4.54
N GLU A 20 9.35 11.34 3.97
CA GLU A 20 9.71 11.04 2.59
C GLU A 20 9.94 9.54 2.37
N SER A 21 10.59 8.85 3.32
CA SER A 21 10.82 7.40 3.22
C SER A 21 9.51 6.60 3.26
N VAL A 22 8.58 6.97 4.14
CA VAL A 22 7.23 6.39 4.22
C VAL A 22 6.44 6.64 2.93
N GLN A 23 6.45 7.87 2.41
CA GLN A 23 5.75 8.23 1.19
C GLN A 23 6.32 7.52 -0.04
N THR A 24 7.66 7.44 -0.14
CA THR A 24 8.35 6.73 -1.21
C THR A 24 7.97 5.25 -1.18
N PHE A 25 7.99 4.61 -0.01
CA PHE A 25 7.55 3.23 0.15
C PHE A 25 6.09 3.03 -0.26
N ALA A 26 5.17 3.89 0.18
CA ALA A 26 3.77 3.82 -0.25
C ALA A 26 3.64 3.94 -1.78
N SER A 27 4.40 4.84 -2.40
CA SER A 27 4.37 5.05 -3.85
C SER A 27 4.97 3.90 -4.65
N GLU A 28 5.95 3.19 -4.09
CA GLU A 28 6.66 2.10 -4.74
C GLU A 28 5.88 0.78 -4.62
N TYR A 29 5.31 0.51 -3.43
CA TYR A 29 4.73 -0.79 -3.11
C TYR A 29 3.19 -0.80 -2.98
N LEU A 30 2.53 0.34 -2.80
CA LEU A 30 1.09 0.43 -2.47
C LEU A 30 0.22 1.16 -3.52
N LYS A 31 0.69 1.34 -4.76
CA LYS A 31 -0.14 1.92 -5.83
C LYS A 31 -1.29 0.98 -6.23
N THR A 32 -2.49 1.23 -5.70
CA THR A 32 -3.74 0.65 -6.23
C THR A 32 -4.41 1.62 -7.19
N PRO A 33 -4.60 1.28 -8.48
CA PRO A 33 -5.39 2.10 -9.39
C PRO A 33 -6.91 2.08 -9.11
N LEU A 34 -7.42 1.14 -8.29
CA LEU A 34 -8.86 0.88 -8.16
C LEU A 34 -9.39 0.54 -6.74
N GLY A 35 -8.60 0.72 -5.67
CA GLY A 35 -9.09 0.48 -4.29
C GLY A 35 -9.55 -0.95 -3.98
N GLU A 36 -9.04 -1.94 -4.73
CA GLU A 36 -9.44 -3.35 -4.67
C GLU A 36 -9.01 -4.06 -3.36
N PRO A 37 -9.76 -5.07 -2.90
CA PRO A 37 -9.49 -5.78 -1.65
C PRO A 37 -8.26 -6.71 -1.73
N VAL A 38 -7.43 -6.66 -0.68
CA VAL A 38 -6.19 -7.43 -0.53
C VAL A 38 -6.48 -8.92 -0.27
N LEU A 39 -5.75 -9.82 -0.93
CA LEU A 39 -5.81 -11.26 -0.67
C LEU A 39 -5.41 -11.56 0.78
N GLY A 40 -6.35 -12.05 1.59
CA GLY A 40 -6.04 -12.56 2.95
C GLY A 40 -7.09 -12.24 4.02
N LYS A 41 -7.88 -11.17 3.87
CA LYS A 41 -8.94 -10.81 4.83
C LYS A 41 -10.25 -11.52 4.50
N LYS A 42 -10.36 -12.80 4.85
CA LYS A 42 -11.66 -13.50 4.86
C LYS A 42 -12.43 -13.09 6.11
N ASN A 43 -13.21 -12.01 6.06
CA ASN A 43 -14.31 -11.81 7.00
C ASN A 43 -15.37 -10.88 6.39
N LYS A 44 -16.44 -11.48 5.85
CA LYS A 44 -17.85 -11.08 6.03
C LYS A 44 -18.76 -12.08 5.31
N SER A 45 -19.73 -12.63 6.04
CA SER A 45 -20.76 -13.56 5.59
C SER A 45 -21.92 -12.82 4.88
N SER A 46 -21.63 -12.05 3.84
CA SER A 46 -22.67 -11.46 3.00
C SER A 46 -22.75 -12.24 1.70
N THR A 47 -23.92 -12.78 1.39
CA THR A 47 -24.22 -13.51 0.15
C THR A 47 -23.81 -12.68 -1.07
N GLU A 48 -22.71 -13.07 -1.71
CA GLU A 48 -22.19 -12.41 -2.91
C GLU A 48 -23.12 -12.70 -4.10
N LEU A 49 -23.60 -11.65 -4.74
CA LEU A 49 -24.32 -11.73 -6.02
C LEU A 49 -23.36 -12.22 -7.11
N TRP A 50 -23.87 -13.05 -8.02
CA TRP A 50 -23.08 -13.70 -9.09
C TRP A 50 -22.25 -12.72 -9.94
N VAL A 51 -22.75 -11.49 -10.16
CA VAL A 51 -22.04 -10.43 -10.89
C VAL A 51 -20.79 -9.98 -10.14
N GLU A 52 -20.87 -9.82 -8.83
CA GLU A 52 -19.74 -9.38 -8.00
C GLU A 52 -18.60 -10.41 -7.97
N LYS A 53 -18.92 -11.70 -8.16
CA LYS A 53 -17.93 -12.79 -8.28
C LYS A 53 -17.07 -12.70 -9.54
N PHE A 54 -17.58 -12.06 -10.61
CA PHE A 54 -16.82 -11.86 -11.85
C PHE A 54 -15.95 -10.60 -11.83
N TYR A 55 -16.36 -9.57 -11.06
CA TYR A 55 -15.66 -8.28 -11.04
C TYR A 55 -14.79 -8.05 -9.80
N LYS A 56 -14.95 -8.82 -8.71
CA LYS A 56 -14.00 -8.78 -7.59
C LYS A 56 -12.69 -9.46 -7.96
N LYS A 57 -11.74 -8.65 -8.40
CA LYS A 57 -10.33 -9.05 -8.42
C LYS A 57 -9.77 -8.81 -7.02
N SER A 58 -9.31 -9.89 -6.37
CA SER A 58 -8.51 -9.73 -5.16
C SER A 58 -7.07 -9.44 -5.59
N THR A 59 -6.47 -8.41 -5.01
CA THR A 59 -5.12 -8.00 -5.33
C THR A 59 -4.10 -8.77 -4.51
N LYS A 60 -3.00 -9.18 -5.17
CA LYS A 60 -1.79 -9.67 -4.49
C LYS A 60 -0.91 -8.52 -3.98
N LEU A 61 -1.44 -7.29 -3.95
CA LEU A 61 -0.71 -6.15 -3.41
C LEU A 61 -0.56 -6.36 -1.90
N PRO A 62 0.57 -5.95 -1.32
CA PRO A 62 0.75 -6.04 0.12
C PRO A 62 -0.28 -5.17 0.84
N GLU A 63 -0.59 -5.56 2.08
CA GLU A 63 -1.53 -4.79 2.90
C GLU A 63 -1.03 -3.34 3.01
N PRO A 64 -1.92 -2.33 2.91
CA PRO A 64 -1.53 -0.96 3.22
C PRO A 64 -0.87 -0.90 4.60
N PHE A 65 -0.13 0.18 4.86
CA PHE A 65 0.50 0.37 6.16
C PHE A 65 -0.46 0.02 7.30
N PRO A 66 0.00 -0.74 8.31
CA PRO A 66 -0.85 -1.05 9.45
C PRO A 66 -1.37 0.27 10.00
N HIS A 67 -2.69 0.37 10.15
CA HIS A 67 -3.33 1.62 10.53
C HIS A 67 -2.74 2.18 11.83
N GLU A 68 -2.34 1.27 12.73
CA GLU A 68 -1.61 1.57 13.96
C GLU A 68 -0.28 2.33 13.75
N LEU A 69 0.48 2.04 12.68
CA LEU A 69 1.75 2.72 12.40
C LEU A 69 1.51 4.16 11.94
N VAL A 70 0.53 4.36 11.06
CA VAL A 70 0.16 5.69 10.58
C VAL A 70 -0.39 6.53 11.73
N GLU A 71 -1.30 5.96 12.53
CA GLU A 71 -1.86 6.58 13.72
C GLU A 71 -0.78 6.93 14.75
N ARG A 72 0.20 6.04 14.95
CA ARG A 72 1.34 6.30 15.83
C ARG A 72 2.24 7.42 15.32
N LEU A 73 2.47 7.48 14.01
CA LEU A 73 3.28 8.54 13.39
C LEU A 73 2.57 9.89 13.47
N GLU A 74 1.27 9.93 13.20
CA GLU A 74 0.42 11.11 13.35
C GLU A 74 0.45 11.63 14.80
N LYS A 75 0.23 10.74 15.78
CA LYS A 75 0.31 11.10 17.20
C LYS A 75 1.70 11.62 17.61
N PHE A 76 2.76 11.09 17.00
CA PHE A 76 4.11 11.58 17.25
C PHE A 76 4.33 12.98 16.67
N LEU A 77 3.83 13.24 15.46
CA LEU A 77 3.88 14.56 14.83
C LEU A 77 3.10 15.60 15.65
N ASP A 78 1.90 15.26 16.12
CA ASP A 78 1.09 16.12 16.99
C ASP A 78 1.82 16.44 18.30
N SER A 79 2.41 15.42 18.93
CA SER A 79 3.19 15.61 20.17
C SER A 79 4.42 16.50 19.96
N LEU A 80 5.07 16.40 18.81
CA LEU A 80 6.21 17.25 18.48
C LEU A 80 5.80 18.70 18.22
N GLU A 81 4.65 18.93 17.60
CA GLU A 81 4.11 20.27 17.42
C GLU A 81 3.92 20.97 18.77
N GLU A 82 3.29 20.29 19.73
CA GLU A 82 3.11 20.80 21.09
C GLU A 82 4.45 21.13 21.76
N GLN A 83 5.43 20.22 21.69
CA GLN A 83 6.77 20.43 22.25
C GLN A 83 7.52 21.60 21.58
N LEU A 84 7.32 21.83 20.29
CA LEU A 84 7.90 22.96 19.56
C LEU A 84 7.25 24.29 19.97
N VAL A 85 5.95 24.30 20.20
CA VAL A 85 5.23 25.47 20.73
C VAL A 85 5.72 25.82 22.13
N ASP A 86 5.85 24.82 23.02
CA ASP A 86 6.39 25.02 24.36
C ASP A 86 7.85 25.49 24.35
N LEU A 87 8.66 24.95 23.45
CA LEU A 87 10.02 25.43 23.27
C LEU A 87 10.02 26.91 22.84
N SER A 88 9.13 27.29 21.92
CA SER A 88 9.02 28.67 21.45
C SER A 88 8.66 29.66 22.56
N SER A 89 7.75 29.27 23.47
CA SER A 89 7.36 30.11 24.62
C SER A 89 8.51 30.27 25.61
N LEU A 90 9.25 29.21 25.91
CA LEU A 90 10.45 29.25 26.76
C LEU A 90 11.57 30.13 26.17
N LEU A 91 11.73 30.13 24.85
CA LEU A 91 12.68 31.02 24.17
C LEU A 91 12.25 32.49 24.29
N TYR A 92 10.95 32.78 24.18
CA TYR A 92 10.40 34.12 24.33
C TYR A 92 10.59 34.65 25.76
N ASP A 93 10.25 33.82 26.76
CA ASP A 93 10.38 34.10 28.19
C ASP A 93 11.85 34.06 28.70
N HIS A 94 12.83 33.94 27.80
CA HIS A 94 14.26 33.92 28.13
C HIS A 94 14.70 32.77 29.06
N ARG A 95 13.90 31.71 29.18
CA ARG A 95 14.20 30.50 29.98
C ARG A 95 15.08 29.52 29.20
N ILE A 96 16.34 29.91 29.00
CA ILE A 96 17.29 29.18 28.13
C ILE A 96 17.67 27.79 28.68
N GLY A 97 17.67 27.60 30.01
CA GLY A 97 17.96 26.31 30.64
C GLY A 97 16.89 25.27 30.31
N ASP A 98 15.63 25.62 30.51
CA ASP A 98 14.49 24.74 30.22
C ASP A 98 14.36 24.48 28.71
N ALA A 99 14.55 25.51 27.88
CA ALA A 99 14.61 25.37 26.43
C ALA A 99 15.75 24.43 25.96
N HIS A 100 16.87 24.39 26.68
CA HIS A 100 17.96 23.47 26.37
C HIS A 100 17.59 22.02 26.62
N MET A 101 16.86 21.75 27.71
CA MET A 101 16.39 20.41 28.05
C MET A 101 15.31 19.94 27.06
N ASN A 102 14.28 20.75 26.82
CA ASN A 102 13.22 20.42 25.86
C ASN A 102 13.78 20.16 24.45
N SER A 103 14.72 21.00 23.98
CA SER A 103 15.33 20.77 22.65
C SER A 103 16.19 19.51 22.57
N SER A 104 16.78 19.07 23.69
CA SER A 104 17.50 17.79 23.73
C SER A 104 16.54 16.60 23.67
N GLU A 105 15.43 16.69 24.39
CA GLU A 105 14.38 15.67 24.40
C GLU A 105 13.73 15.51 23.03
N ILE A 106 13.36 16.61 22.38
CA ILE A 106 12.82 16.63 21.01
C ILE A 106 13.76 15.91 20.03
N LEU A 107 15.06 16.24 20.10
CA LEU A 107 16.06 15.63 19.23
C LEU A 107 16.18 14.13 19.49
N GLN A 108 16.27 13.70 20.75
CA GLN A 108 16.34 12.27 21.09
C GLN A 108 15.10 11.52 20.60
N SER A 109 13.91 12.06 20.87
CA SER A 109 12.64 11.47 20.45
C SER A 109 12.55 11.31 18.92
N SER A 110 13.03 12.30 18.16
CA SER A 110 13.10 12.22 16.69
C SER A 110 14.04 11.12 16.18
N ILE A 111 15.17 10.90 16.84
CA ILE A 111 16.13 9.85 16.46
C ILE A 111 15.53 8.46 16.69
N PHE A 112 14.89 8.24 17.85
CA PHE A 112 14.26 6.95 18.15
C PHE A 112 13.12 6.63 17.20
N THR A 113 12.28 7.62 16.89
CA THR A 113 11.17 7.44 15.95
C THR A 113 11.66 7.12 14.54
N GLN A 114 12.73 7.80 14.08
CA GLN A 114 13.35 7.48 12.80
C GLN A 114 13.82 6.02 12.74
N GLN A 115 14.54 5.55 13.76
CA GLN A 115 15.01 4.16 13.80
C GLN A 115 13.87 3.15 13.82
N TYR A 116 12.78 3.45 14.55
CA TYR A 116 11.59 2.60 14.59
C TYR A 116 10.90 2.51 13.22
N VAL A 117 10.66 3.64 12.57
CA VAL A 117 10.04 3.69 11.24
C VAL A 117 10.90 2.93 10.22
N ASP A 118 12.22 3.16 10.21
CA ASP A 118 13.14 2.46 9.31
C ASP A 118 13.13 0.94 9.53
N HIS A 119 13.06 0.50 10.79
CA HIS A 119 12.97 -0.92 11.12
C HIS A 119 11.66 -1.56 10.64
N VAL A 120 10.53 -0.88 10.83
CA VAL A 120 9.21 -1.35 10.36
C VAL A 120 9.18 -1.38 8.83
N LEU A 121 9.65 -0.32 8.17
CA LEU A 121 9.74 -0.25 6.71
C LEU A 121 10.63 -1.36 6.14
N ALA A 122 11.78 -1.64 6.75
CA ALA A 122 12.67 -2.71 6.31
C ALA A 122 12.03 -4.09 6.47
N THR A 123 11.30 -4.30 7.57
CA THR A 123 10.58 -5.54 7.84
C THR A 123 9.45 -5.76 6.84
N GLU A 124 8.63 -4.73 6.59
CA GLU A 124 7.55 -4.78 5.60
C GLU A 124 8.12 -4.96 4.19
N ARG A 125 9.18 -4.25 3.81
CA ARG A 125 9.89 -4.48 2.54
C ARG A 125 10.34 -5.93 2.40
N GLY A 126 10.83 -6.54 3.48
CA GLY A 126 11.21 -7.96 3.52
C GLY A 126 10.04 -8.90 3.25
N LYS A 127 8.88 -8.64 3.85
CA LYS A 127 7.65 -9.41 3.58
C LYS A 127 7.19 -9.26 2.12
N MET A 128 7.34 -8.07 1.54
CA MET A 128 6.92 -7.76 0.17
C MET A 128 7.83 -8.34 -0.93
N LYS A 129 9.08 -8.72 -0.61
CA LYS A 129 10.00 -9.37 -1.56
C LYS A 129 9.57 -10.78 -1.97
N CYS A 130 8.65 -11.41 -1.25
CA CYS A 130 8.27 -12.80 -1.48
C CYS A 130 6.94 -12.87 -2.24
N CYS A 131 6.99 -12.85 -3.58
CA CYS A 131 5.95 -13.39 -4.48
C CYS A 131 6.37 -13.15 -5.93
N GLN A 132 6.77 -14.21 -6.66
CA GLN A 132 6.70 -14.18 -8.11
C GLN A 132 5.23 -14.04 -8.49
N ILE A 133 4.89 -13.00 -9.26
CA ILE A 133 3.55 -12.84 -9.83
C ILE A 133 3.43 -13.87 -10.95
N GLU A 134 3.09 -15.11 -10.59
CA GLU A 134 2.55 -16.06 -11.54
C GLU A 134 1.13 -15.59 -11.87
N TYR A 135 1.00 -15.04 -13.08
CA TYR A 135 -0.28 -15.01 -13.77
C TYR A 135 -0.61 -16.46 -14.11
N LYS A 136 -1.39 -17.11 -13.24
CA LYS A 136 -2.16 -18.25 -13.72
C LYS A 136 -3.09 -17.68 -14.78
N PHE A 137 -2.74 -17.90 -16.05
CA PHE A 137 -3.69 -17.77 -17.14
C PHE A 137 -4.98 -18.43 -16.70
N PRO A 138 -6.16 -17.86 -17.02
CA PRO A 138 -7.43 -18.50 -16.68
C PRO A 138 -7.28 -19.95 -17.13
N VAL A 139 -7.34 -20.85 -16.15
CA VAL A 139 -7.28 -22.29 -16.39
C VAL A 139 -8.23 -22.46 -17.56
N GLN A 140 -7.73 -22.87 -18.72
CA GLN A 140 -8.59 -23.18 -19.86
C GLN A 140 -9.51 -24.27 -19.32
N THR A 141 -10.67 -23.86 -18.81
CA THR A 141 -11.67 -24.75 -18.31
C THR A 141 -11.99 -25.60 -19.53
N SER A 142 -12.07 -26.91 -19.34
CA SER A 142 -12.46 -27.87 -20.37
C SER A 142 -13.69 -27.42 -21.18
N GLN A 143 -14.50 -26.52 -20.61
CA GLN A 143 -15.55 -25.76 -21.26
C GLN A 143 -15.12 -25.08 -22.58
N ALA A 144 -13.96 -24.44 -22.69
CA ALA A 144 -13.53 -23.78 -23.93
C ALA A 144 -13.34 -24.79 -25.09
N PHE A 145 -12.79 -25.96 -24.78
CA PHE A 145 -12.64 -27.05 -25.75
C PHE A 145 -14.00 -27.67 -26.12
N ILE A 146 -14.91 -27.82 -25.15
CA ILE A 146 -16.28 -28.33 -25.41
C ILE A 146 -17.06 -27.37 -26.32
N TYR A 147 -17.05 -26.07 -26.03
CA TYR A 147 -17.73 -25.07 -26.87
C TYR A 147 -17.07 -24.95 -28.26
N GLY A 148 -15.74 -25.05 -28.34
CA GLY A 148 -15.02 -25.10 -29.61
C GLY A 148 -15.38 -26.31 -30.46
N ALA A 149 -15.49 -27.50 -29.86
CA ALA A 149 -15.88 -28.72 -30.56
C ALA A 149 -17.31 -28.66 -31.08
N ILE A 150 -18.24 -28.09 -30.31
CA ILE A 150 -19.64 -27.90 -30.73
C ILE A 150 -19.71 -26.93 -31.93
N LEU A 151 -18.96 -25.83 -31.91
CA LEU A 151 -18.91 -24.87 -33.02
C LEU A 151 -18.33 -25.47 -34.31
N ILE A 152 -17.26 -26.25 -34.21
CA ILE A 152 -16.64 -26.90 -35.37
C ILE A 152 -17.59 -27.96 -35.96
N ALA A 153 -18.23 -28.76 -35.11
CA ALA A 153 -19.22 -29.75 -35.56
C ALA A 153 -20.40 -29.07 -36.28
N GLY A 154 -20.92 -27.97 -35.72
CA GLY A 154 -21.98 -27.18 -36.36
C GLY A 154 -21.56 -26.59 -37.71
N PHE A 155 -20.35 -26.04 -37.81
CA PHE A 155 -19.80 -25.51 -39.06
C PHE A 155 -19.63 -26.59 -40.12
N PHE A 156 -19.15 -27.77 -39.73
CA PHE A 156 -18.93 -28.88 -40.66
C PHE A 156 -20.24 -29.40 -41.25
N VAL A 157 -21.28 -29.57 -40.41
CA VAL A 157 -22.61 -29.97 -40.88
C VAL A 157 -23.18 -28.91 -41.83
N TYR A 158 -23.08 -27.63 -41.47
CA TYR A 158 -23.53 -26.53 -42.33
C TYR A 158 -22.82 -26.51 -43.68
N PHE A 159 -21.51 -26.70 -43.69
CA PHE A 159 -20.70 -26.75 -44.92
C PHE A 159 -21.08 -27.93 -45.82
N VAL A 160 -21.24 -29.13 -45.25
CA VAL A 160 -21.68 -30.32 -45.99
C VAL A 160 -23.07 -30.11 -46.57
N VAL A 161 -24.02 -29.58 -45.80
CA VAL A 161 -25.37 -29.29 -46.29
C VAL A 161 -25.31 -28.32 -47.47
N ILE A 162 -24.55 -27.22 -47.38
CA ILE A 162 -24.45 -26.26 -48.48
C ILE A 162 -23.79 -26.88 -49.71
N PHE A 163 -22.68 -27.58 -49.54
CA PHE A 163 -21.92 -28.13 -50.66
C PHE A 163 -22.74 -29.16 -51.47
N PHE A 164 -23.53 -29.99 -50.80
CA PHE A 164 -24.42 -30.95 -51.46
C PHE A 164 -25.76 -30.34 -51.92
N SER A 165 -26.20 -29.23 -51.31
CA SER A 165 -27.45 -28.54 -51.69
C SER A 165 -27.26 -27.48 -52.77
N SER A 166 -26.02 -27.08 -53.09
CA SER A 166 -25.70 -26.21 -54.22
C SER A 166 -25.51 -27.06 -55.49
N PRO A 167 -26.49 -27.12 -56.40
CA PRO A 167 -26.29 -27.80 -57.68
C PRO A 167 -25.25 -27.01 -58.48
N VAL A 168 -24.12 -27.64 -58.77
CA VAL A 168 -23.18 -27.16 -59.79
C VAL A 168 -23.95 -27.14 -61.11
N ARG A 169 -24.25 -25.94 -61.61
CA ARG A 169 -24.76 -25.71 -62.97
C ARG A 169 -23.79 -24.83 -63.72
#